data_AF-A0A7S4B6Y5-F1
#
_entry.id   AF-A0A7S4B6Y5-F1
#
_cell.length_a   1.000
_cell.length_b   1.000
_cell.length_c   1.000
_cell.angle_alpha   90.00
_cell.angle_beta   90.00
_cell.angle_gamma   90.00
#
_symmetry.space_group_name_H-M   'P 1'
#
loop_
_entity.id
_entity.type
_entity.pdbx_description
1 polymer ?
#
loop_
_entity_poly.entity_id
_entity_poly.type
_entity_poly.pdbx_seq_one_letter_code
_entity_poly.pdbx_strand_id
1 'polypeptide(L)'
;MLQVLWPTVQAYALPLVTLVLLVIGGEVIHVASHTKSSRLSAHEKIRQNSKGAAPVAWDPDIKWTEPSMFSYLFFVLTAVIAMITYSADLDTLRLAFTVAALSLLGYRLVYYAHRKMLLYVLDLCYWVHACGLFALWFTPVEEANLPKGWMVAVYASAVGPVGGASFMLQQPLLIHHPEAFESFFLHVVPMWVAYAIRWRIGVHHLPPELPIYTIIHDGFSEVYLPWAVFYCLFLIVKPYVPIISKHETLFDWYTGSVSGVATEPAVDRGRPPFLRYAWKPVAYIILHGLFALEGYCAAALCYQYEAVNLAWLAATFLGTVKCSYHFYRASADSSYKPGNKLASGLKDSAGAWILLLPIYYACSRKYI
;
A
#
# COMPACT_ATOMS: atom_id res chain seq x y z
N MET A 1 -22.60 20.18 -16.79
CA MET A 1 -21.55 19.45 -17.56
C MET A 1 -20.95 18.28 -16.78
N LEU A 2 -20.54 18.42 -15.51
CA LEU A 2 -20.12 17.28 -14.67
C LEU A 2 -21.25 16.27 -14.42
N GLN A 3 -22.49 16.72 -14.17
CA GLN A 3 -23.67 15.84 -14.09
C GLN A 3 -23.97 15.07 -15.39
N VAL A 4 -23.48 15.54 -16.55
CA VAL A 4 -23.70 14.89 -17.86
C VAL A 4 -22.58 13.90 -18.18
N LEU A 5 -21.35 14.20 -17.75
CA LEU A 5 -20.20 13.31 -17.92
C LEU A 5 -20.12 12.22 -16.85
N TRP A 6 -20.78 12.42 -15.71
CA TRP A 6 -20.75 11.50 -14.58
C TRP A 6 -21.30 10.09 -14.89
N PRO A 7 -22.48 9.95 -15.54
CA PRO A 7 -22.95 8.64 -16.00
C PRO A 7 -22.01 8.02 -17.02
N THR A 8 -21.35 8.83 -17.85
CA THR A 8 -20.38 8.40 -18.86
C THR A 8 -19.11 7.85 -18.21
N VAL A 9 -18.56 8.55 -17.21
CA VAL A 9 -17.39 8.07 -16.46
C VAL A 9 -17.71 6.80 -15.67
N GLN A 10 -18.88 6.71 -15.02
CA GLN A 10 -19.35 5.46 -14.41
C GLN A 10 -19.51 4.34 -15.44
N ALA A 11 -20.07 4.64 -16.62
CA ALA A 11 -20.31 3.67 -17.68
C ALA A 11 -19.03 3.17 -18.36
N TYR A 12 -17.91 3.90 -18.34
CA TYR A 12 -16.66 3.49 -19.01
C TYR A 12 -15.53 3.10 -18.06
N ALA A 13 -15.42 3.68 -16.87
CA ALA A 13 -14.40 3.27 -15.90
C ALA A 13 -14.67 1.86 -15.35
N LEU A 14 -15.96 1.50 -15.19
CA LEU A 14 -16.40 0.24 -14.59
C LEU A 14 -16.18 -0.99 -15.52
N PRO A 15 -16.52 -0.94 -16.83
CA PRO A 15 -16.15 -2.01 -17.76
C PRO A 15 -14.66 -2.07 -18.00
N LEU A 16 -13.93 -0.95 -17.94
CA LEU A 16 -12.48 -0.97 -18.14
C LEU A 16 -11.75 -1.69 -17.00
N VAL A 17 -12.10 -1.42 -15.74
CA VAL A 17 -11.54 -2.14 -14.59
C VAL A 17 -11.96 -3.62 -14.62
N THR A 18 -13.24 -3.90 -14.90
CA THR A 18 -13.74 -5.28 -15.00
C THR A 18 -13.08 -6.05 -16.16
N LEU A 19 -12.92 -5.42 -17.33
CA LEU A 19 -12.25 -5.99 -18.50
C LEU A 19 -10.76 -6.21 -18.24
N VAL A 20 -10.08 -5.26 -17.59
CA VAL A 20 -8.68 -5.43 -17.19
C VAL A 20 -8.53 -6.60 -16.22
N LEU A 21 -9.43 -6.75 -15.25
CA LEU A 21 -9.42 -7.89 -14.32
C LEU A 21 -9.73 -9.23 -15.01
N LEU A 22 -10.67 -9.26 -15.96
CA LEU A 22 -11.02 -10.46 -16.74
C LEU A 22 -9.91 -10.87 -17.72
N VAL A 23 -9.28 -9.91 -18.40
CA VAL A 23 -8.16 -10.15 -19.33
C VAL A 23 -6.93 -10.63 -18.57
N ILE A 24 -6.60 -10.02 -17.42
CA ILE A 24 -5.51 -10.48 -16.56
C ILE A 24 -5.81 -11.89 -16.00
N GLY A 25 -7.07 -12.16 -15.63
CA GLY A 25 -7.50 -13.49 -15.18
C GLY A 25 -7.35 -14.57 -16.26
N GLY A 26 -7.73 -14.28 -17.51
CA GLY A 26 -7.67 -15.22 -18.63
C GLY A 26 -6.25 -15.57 -19.09
N GLU A 27 -5.37 -14.58 -19.21
CA GLU A 27 -3.98 -14.76 -19.63
C GLU A 27 -3.15 -15.54 -18.59
N VAL A 28 -3.37 -15.28 -17.29
CA VAL A 28 -2.62 -15.96 -16.20
C VAL A 28 -2.97 -17.45 -16.13
N ILE A 29 -4.22 -17.83 -16.41
CA ILE A 29 -4.64 -19.25 -16.48
C ILE A 29 -3.99 -19.95 -17.68
N HIS A 30 -3.82 -19.26 -18.81
CA HIS A 30 -3.24 -19.82 -20.02
C HIS A 30 -1.70 -19.98 -19.94
N VAL A 31 -1.00 -19.13 -19.18
CA VAL A 31 0.46 -19.25 -18.95
C VAL A 31 0.78 -20.33 -17.90
N ALA A 32 -0.10 -20.53 -16.91
CA ALA A 32 0.09 -21.55 -15.87
C ALA A 32 -0.04 -22.99 -16.39
N SER A 33 -0.78 -23.23 -17.48
CA SER A 33 -0.99 -24.57 -18.06
C SER A 33 0.22 -25.09 -18.87
N HIS A 34 1.06 -24.20 -19.41
CA HIS A 34 2.18 -24.57 -20.29
C HIS A 34 3.56 -24.76 -19.60
N THR A 35 3.70 -24.45 -18.31
CA THR A 35 5.00 -24.43 -17.61
C THR A 35 5.34 -25.71 -16.81
N LYS A 36 4.66 -26.84 -17.05
CA LYS A 36 4.90 -28.08 -16.26
C LYS A 36 6.21 -28.81 -16.60
N SER A 37 6.79 -28.65 -17.79
CA SER A 37 7.94 -29.49 -18.22
C SER A 37 9.34 -28.86 -18.07
N SER A 38 9.47 -27.60 -17.63
CA SER A 38 10.76 -26.88 -17.50
C SER A 38 11.20 -26.59 -16.05
N ARG A 39 10.44 -27.02 -15.05
CA ARG A 39 10.59 -26.60 -13.64
C ARG A 39 11.86 -27.09 -12.94
N LEU A 40 12.38 -28.25 -13.32
CA LEU A 40 13.55 -28.84 -12.64
C LEU A 40 14.85 -28.09 -12.94
N SER A 41 15.04 -27.52 -14.13
CA SER A 41 16.28 -26.79 -14.46
C SER A 41 16.26 -25.31 -14.03
N ALA A 42 15.07 -24.74 -13.80
CA ALA A 42 14.91 -23.36 -13.33
C ALA A 42 15.18 -23.22 -11.82
N HIS A 43 14.77 -24.20 -11.01
CA HIS A 43 15.03 -24.21 -9.56
C HIS A 43 16.53 -24.18 -9.25
N GLU A 44 17.33 -24.92 -10.02
CA GLU A 44 18.78 -25.01 -9.80
C GLU A 44 19.53 -23.73 -10.25
N LYS A 45 19.03 -23.05 -11.30
CA LYS A 45 19.56 -21.76 -11.76
C LYS A 45 19.21 -20.57 -10.84
N ILE A 46 18.03 -20.55 -10.24
CA ILE A 46 17.63 -19.52 -9.27
C ILE A 46 18.49 -19.61 -8.00
N ARG A 47 18.83 -20.84 -7.57
CA ARG A 47 19.70 -21.10 -6.42
C ARG A 47 21.16 -20.67 -6.64
N GLN A 48 21.63 -20.65 -7.89
CA GLN A 48 23.01 -20.23 -8.21
C GLN A 48 23.15 -18.70 -8.41
N ASN A 49 22.11 -18.01 -8.89
CA ASN A 49 22.17 -16.57 -9.15
C ASN A 49 21.91 -15.67 -7.91
N SER A 50 21.47 -16.24 -6.79
CA SER A 50 21.21 -15.49 -5.54
C SER A 50 22.48 -15.10 -4.77
N LYS A 51 23.68 -15.45 -5.25
CA LYS A 51 24.96 -15.10 -4.61
C LYS A 51 25.42 -13.64 -4.82
N GLY A 52 24.75 -12.85 -5.67
CA GLY A 52 25.23 -11.51 -6.07
C GLY A 52 24.46 -10.29 -5.56
N ALA A 53 23.21 -10.45 -5.15
CA ALA A 53 22.36 -9.49 -4.45
C ALA A 53 21.04 -10.22 -4.28
N ALA A 54 20.68 -10.64 -3.08
CA ALA A 54 19.46 -11.41 -2.89
C ALA A 54 18.25 -10.45 -2.88
N PRO A 55 17.41 -10.37 -3.93
CA PRO A 55 15.99 -10.30 -3.63
C PRO A 55 15.70 -11.56 -2.82
N VAL A 56 14.92 -11.44 -1.74
CA VAL A 56 14.43 -12.58 -0.93
C VAL A 56 14.24 -13.77 -1.86
N ALA A 57 15.12 -14.77 -1.73
CA ALA A 57 15.05 -15.96 -2.58
C ALA A 57 13.76 -16.67 -2.15
N TRP A 58 12.69 -16.40 -2.90
CA TRP A 58 11.37 -16.94 -2.68
C TRP A 58 11.50 -18.45 -2.55
N ASP A 59 11.12 -18.97 -1.39
CA ASP A 59 11.16 -20.40 -1.11
C ASP A 59 10.23 -21.12 -2.10
N PRO A 60 10.78 -21.80 -3.10
CA PRO A 60 9.98 -22.34 -4.18
C PRO A 60 9.36 -23.69 -3.79
N ASP A 61 9.69 -24.21 -2.59
CA ASP A 61 9.19 -25.47 -2.06
C ASP A 61 7.90 -25.31 -1.24
N ILE A 62 7.46 -24.06 -0.98
CA ILE A 62 6.13 -23.84 -0.44
C ILE A 62 5.12 -24.15 -1.55
N LYS A 63 4.40 -25.26 -1.36
CA LYS A 63 3.26 -25.65 -2.17
C LYS A 63 2.12 -24.66 -1.95
N TRP A 64 2.18 -23.50 -2.62
CA TRP A 64 1.08 -22.53 -2.74
C TRP A 64 -0.07 -23.05 -3.63
N THR A 65 -0.07 -24.35 -3.92
CA THR A 65 -0.97 -25.03 -4.86
C THR A 65 -2.32 -25.38 -4.25
N GLU A 66 -2.78 -24.67 -3.22
CA GLU A 66 -4.18 -24.80 -2.81
C GLU A 66 -5.03 -23.73 -3.52
N PRO A 67 -5.91 -24.13 -4.47
CA PRO A 67 -6.88 -23.24 -5.11
C PRO A 67 -7.76 -22.42 -4.14
N SER A 68 -7.79 -22.80 -2.87
CA SER A 68 -8.55 -22.16 -1.79
C SER A 68 -8.13 -20.71 -1.54
N MET A 69 -6.83 -20.42 -1.46
CA MET A 69 -6.30 -19.07 -1.19
C MET A 69 -6.54 -18.12 -2.37
N PHE A 70 -6.30 -18.58 -3.61
CA PHE A 70 -6.55 -17.76 -4.80
C PHE A 70 -8.03 -17.40 -4.96
N SER A 71 -8.92 -18.39 -4.78
CA SER A 71 -10.37 -18.17 -4.84
C SER A 71 -10.84 -17.23 -3.72
N TYR A 72 -10.25 -17.34 -2.53
CA TYR A 72 -10.53 -16.46 -1.40
C TYR A 72 -10.08 -15.01 -1.66
N LEU A 73 -8.86 -14.79 -2.14
CA LEU A 73 -8.34 -13.45 -2.44
C LEU A 73 -9.10 -12.79 -3.60
N PHE A 74 -9.43 -13.57 -4.63
CA PHE A 74 -10.25 -13.09 -5.75
C PHE A 74 -11.67 -12.74 -5.30
N PHE A 75 -12.27 -13.56 -4.43
CA PHE A 75 -13.58 -13.27 -3.84
C PHE A 75 -13.55 -12.01 -2.98
N VAL A 76 -12.56 -11.86 -2.08
CA VAL A 76 -12.39 -10.66 -1.25
C VAL A 76 -12.19 -9.42 -2.10
N LEU A 77 -11.35 -9.48 -3.14
CA LEU A 77 -11.13 -8.36 -4.05
C LEU A 77 -12.41 -7.98 -4.80
N THR A 78 -13.10 -8.97 -5.36
CA THR A 78 -14.34 -8.74 -6.13
C THR A 78 -15.45 -8.20 -5.25
N ALA A 79 -15.58 -8.71 -4.02
CA ALA A 79 -16.56 -8.24 -3.05
C ALA A 79 -16.26 -6.80 -2.60
N VAL A 80 -15.00 -6.48 -2.30
CA VAL A 80 -14.60 -5.12 -1.91
C VAL A 80 -14.79 -4.13 -3.06
N ILE A 81 -14.38 -4.49 -4.29
CA ILE A 81 -14.57 -3.66 -5.47
C ILE A 81 -16.06 -3.45 -5.74
N ALA A 82 -16.88 -4.52 -5.67
CA ALA A 82 -18.32 -4.43 -5.87
C ALA A 82 -18.98 -3.53 -4.81
N MET A 83 -18.63 -3.66 -3.54
CA MET A 83 -19.22 -2.84 -2.48
C MET A 83 -18.83 -1.36 -2.58
N ILE A 84 -17.61 -1.07 -3.02
CA ILE A 84 -17.12 0.30 -3.24
C ILE A 84 -17.76 0.94 -4.48
N THR A 85 -18.10 0.13 -5.51
CA THR A 85 -18.69 0.62 -6.76
C THR A 85 -20.20 0.72 -6.74
N TYR A 86 -20.91 -0.15 -6.01
CA TYR A 86 -22.38 -0.27 -6.06
C TYR A 86 -23.14 0.42 -4.92
N SER A 87 -22.54 1.42 -4.25
CA SER A 87 -23.22 2.26 -3.25
C SER A 87 -23.78 1.47 -2.06
N ALA A 88 -22.97 0.57 -1.49
CA ALA A 88 -23.31 -0.06 -0.22
C ALA A 88 -23.50 1.00 0.87
N ASP A 89 -24.43 0.77 1.80
CA ASP A 89 -24.56 1.57 3.01
C ASP A 89 -23.29 1.45 3.88
N LEU A 90 -23.15 2.36 4.85
CA LEU A 90 -21.95 2.42 5.71
C LEU A 90 -21.73 1.11 6.50
N ASP A 91 -22.80 0.44 6.94
CA ASP A 91 -22.69 -0.76 7.75
C ASP A 91 -22.22 -1.95 6.92
N THR A 92 -22.70 -2.07 5.69
CA THR A 92 -22.19 -3.05 4.71
C THR A 92 -20.71 -2.81 4.42
N LEU A 93 -20.29 -1.55 4.17
CA LEU A 93 -18.87 -1.22 3.96
C LEU A 93 -18.01 -1.55 5.18
N ARG A 94 -18.47 -1.17 6.38
CA ARG A 94 -17.80 -1.45 7.66
C ARG A 94 -17.55 -2.94 7.83
N LEU A 95 -18.60 -3.75 7.72
CA LEU A 95 -18.52 -5.20 7.92
C LEU A 95 -17.56 -5.83 6.91
N ALA A 96 -17.74 -5.51 5.63
CA ALA A 96 -16.95 -6.05 4.55
C ALA A 96 -15.46 -5.74 4.68
N PHE A 97 -15.13 -4.46 4.86
CA PHE A 97 -13.74 -4.03 5.00
C PHE A 97 -13.11 -4.63 6.25
N THR A 98 -13.86 -4.70 7.37
CA THR A 98 -13.36 -5.27 8.62
C THR A 98 -13.04 -6.75 8.49
N VAL A 99 -13.96 -7.54 7.92
CA VAL A 99 -13.74 -8.98 7.71
C VAL A 99 -12.53 -9.21 6.79
N ALA A 100 -12.45 -8.48 5.68
CA ALA A 100 -11.33 -8.59 4.74
C ALA A 100 -10.00 -8.18 5.39
N ALA A 101 -9.96 -7.01 6.04
CA ALA A 101 -8.75 -6.49 6.67
C ALA A 101 -8.27 -7.39 7.82
N LEU A 102 -9.15 -7.81 8.73
CA LEU A 102 -8.76 -8.67 9.86
C LEU A 102 -8.30 -10.05 9.39
N SER A 103 -8.91 -10.60 8.34
CA SER A 103 -8.52 -11.90 7.80
C SER A 103 -7.14 -11.84 7.13
N LEU A 104 -6.89 -10.80 6.33
CA LEU A 104 -5.59 -10.58 5.67
C LEU A 104 -4.49 -10.21 6.67
N LEU A 105 -4.76 -9.33 7.63
CA LEU A 105 -3.83 -8.97 8.70
C LEU A 105 -3.52 -10.17 9.61
N GLY A 106 -4.53 -10.98 9.95
CA GLY A 106 -4.36 -12.20 10.72
C GLY A 106 -3.46 -13.21 9.98
N TYR A 107 -3.72 -13.43 8.69
CA TYR A 107 -2.85 -14.24 7.84
C TYR A 107 -1.41 -13.74 7.83
N ARG A 108 -1.20 -12.43 7.66
CA ARG A 108 0.13 -11.80 7.66
C ARG A 108 0.88 -11.98 8.95
N LEU A 109 0.20 -11.80 10.08
CA LEU A 109 0.79 -11.95 11.41
C LEU A 109 1.29 -13.38 11.62
N VAL A 110 0.49 -14.38 11.25
CA VAL A 110 0.89 -15.80 11.32
C VAL A 110 2.07 -16.07 10.37
N TYR A 111 1.97 -15.61 9.13
CA TYR A 111 3.02 -15.78 8.12
C TYR A 111 4.35 -15.16 8.56
N TYR A 112 4.32 -13.92 9.05
CA TYR A 112 5.51 -13.23 9.54
C TYR A 112 6.05 -13.80 10.85
N ALA A 113 5.20 -14.28 11.75
CA ALA A 113 5.65 -14.98 12.96
C ALA A 113 6.44 -16.25 12.59
N HIS A 114 5.94 -17.05 11.64
CA HIS A 114 6.61 -18.26 11.16
C HIS A 114 7.95 -17.93 10.47
N ARG A 115 8.03 -16.81 9.76
CA ARG A 115 9.24 -16.34 9.07
C ARG A 115 10.19 -15.50 9.95
N LYS A 116 9.87 -15.28 11.23
CA LYS A 116 10.61 -14.39 12.15
C LYS A 116 10.70 -12.92 11.68
N MET A 117 9.76 -12.49 10.84
CA MET A 117 9.64 -11.14 10.28
C MET A 117 8.55 -10.30 10.99
N LEU A 118 8.17 -10.67 12.21
CA LEU A 118 7.02 -10.06 12.90
C LEU A 118 7.14 -8.54 13.03
N LEU A 119 8.35 -7.98 13.16
CA LEU A 119 8.54 -6.53 13.30
C LEU A 119 8.22 -5.72 12.03
N TYR A 120 7.97 -6.37 10.89
CA TYR A 120 7.50 -5.69 9.68
C TYR A 120 6.08 -5.14 9.85
N VAL A 121 5.29 -5.68 10.79
CA VAL A 121 3.92 -5.17 11.06
C VAL A 121 3.90 -3.84 11.82
N LEU A 122 5.07 -3.31 12.21
CA LEU A 122 5.18 -2.00 12.85
C LEU A 122 5.23 -0.84 11.85
N ASP A 123 5.11 -1.12 10.54
CA ASP A 123 5.15 -0.11 9.50
C ASP A 123 3.87 0.75 9.45
N LEU A 124 3.95 1.93 8.81
CA LEU A 124 2.87 2.92 8.80
C LEU A 124 1.58 2.38 8.20
N CYS A 125 1.65 1.53 7.17
CA CYS A 125 0.45 0.97 6.54
C CYS A 125 -0.41 0.18 7.53
N TYR A 126 0.20 -0.64 8.41
CA TYR A 126 -0.51 -1.38 9.45
C TYR A 126 -1.14 -0.45 10.50
N TRP A 127 -0.40 0.60 10.89
CA TRP A 127 -0.90 1.62 11.80
C TRP A 127 -2.14 2.33 11.22
N VAL A 128 -2.09 2.77 9.97
CA VAL A 128 -3.21 3.44 9.30
C VAL A 128 -4.40 2.50 9.12
N HIS A 129 -4.19 1.20 8.87
CA HIS A 129 -5.28 0.21 8.89
C HIS A 129 -5.94 0.10 10.26
N ALA A 130 -5.16 0.04 11.34
CA ALA A 130 -5.70 0.01 12.69
C ALA A 130 -6.49 1.29 13.01
N CYS A 131 -5.95 2.47 12.67
CA CYS A 131 -6.66 3.74 12.81
C CYS A 131 -7.94 3.78 11.96
N GLY A 132 -7.91 3.22 10.75
CA GLY A 132 -9.06 3.12 9.85
C GLY A 132 -10.17 2.24 10.39
N LEU A 133 -9.85 1.05 10.88
CA LEU A 133 -10.80 0.16 11.54
C LEU A 133 -11.37 0.81 12.80
N PHE A 134 -10.53 1.46 13.60
CA PHE A 134 -10.98 2.18 14.77
C PHE A 134 -11.95 3.31 14.39
N ALA A 135 -11.57 4.13 13.41
CA ALA A 135 -12.39 5.25 12.94
C ALA A 135 -13.74 4.79 12.37
N LEU A 136 -13.76 3.68 11.64
CA LEU A 136 -14.97 3.09 11.07
C LEU A 136 -15.99 2.68 12.15
N TRP A 137 -15.54 2.04 13.23
CA TRP A 137 -16.44 1.48 14.25
C TRP A 137 -16.73 2.42 15.42
N PHE A 138 -15.79 3.29 15.79
CA PHE A 138 -15.88 4.05 17.03
C PHE A 138 -16.16 5.54 16.82
N THR A 139 -16.27 6.03 15.58
CA THR A 139 -16.72 7.41 15.34
C THR A 139 -18.25 7.45 15.31
N PRO A 140 -18.92 8.05 16.31
CA PRO A 140 -20.38 8.10 16.37
C PRO A 140 -20.91 8.88 15.16
N VAL A 141 -21.96 8.35 14.54
CA VAL A 141 -22.57 8.92 13.32
C VAL A 141 -23.35 10.20 13.61
N GLU A 142 -23.88 10.37 14.83
CA GLU A 142 -24.83 11.45 15.18
C GLU A 142 -24.36 12.35 16.33
N GLU A 143 -23.42 11.92 17.18
CA GLU A 143 -22.94 12.67 18.34
C GLU A 143 -21.42 12.57 18.48
N ALA A 144 -20.67 13.18 17.55
CA ALA A 144 -19.22 13.06 17.52
C ALA A 144 -18.53 14.07 18.46
N ASN A 145 -18.31 13.66 19.71
CA ASN A 145 -17.28 14.25 20.60
C ASN A 145 -15.85 13.79 20.24
N LEU A 146 -15.68 12.91 19.24
CA LEU A 146 -14.38 12.73 18.60
C LEU A 146 -14.10 13.95 17.71
N PRO A 147 -12.90 14.55 17.78
CA PRO A 147 -12.58 15.70 16.94
C PRO A 147 -12.83 15.32 15.48
N LYS A 148 -13.64 16.09 14.76
CA LYS A 148 -13.90 15.89 13.31
C LYS A 148 -12.59 15.70 12.52
N GLY A 149 -11.47 16.22 13.04
CA GLY A 149 -10.12 15.98 12.54
C GLY A 149 -9.68 14.51 12.49
N TRP A 150 -10.18 13.60 13.33
CA TRP A 150 -9.72 12.19 13.32
C TRP A 150 -10.08 11.45 12.03
N MET A 151 -11.33 11.55 11.57
CA MET A 151 -11.74 10.94 10.29
C MET A 151 -11.00 11.57 9.10
N VAL A 152 -10.73 12.87 9.17
CA VAL A 152 -9.95 13.59 8.16
C VAL A 152 -8.50 13.11 8.17
N ALA A 153 -7.90 12.91 9.35
CA ALA A 153 -6.53 12.43 9.51
C ALA A 153 -6.35 11.01 8.97
N VAL A 154 -7.31 10.13 9.25
CA VAL A 154 -7.34 8.76 8.72
C VAL A 154 -7.54 8.76 7.20
N TYR A 155 -8.47 9.56 6.67
CA TYR A 155 -8.61 9.75 5.23
C TYR A 155 -7.30 10.21 4.60
N ALA A 156 -6.69 11.26 5.17
CA ALA A 156 -5.49 11.88 4.65
C ALA A 156 -4.32 10.89 4.63
N SER A 157 -4.21 10.06 5.67
CA SER A 157 -3.16 9.04 5.79
C SER A 157 -3.37 7.86 4.85
N ALA A 158 -4.62 7.40 4.68
CA ALA A 158 -4.95 6.31 3.77
C ALA A 158 -4.74 6.70 2.30
N VAL A 159 -5.26 7.87 1.89
CA VAL A 159 -5.16 8.37 0.50
C VAL A 159 -3.75 8.87 0.19
N GLY A 160 -3.09 9.50 1.17
CA GLY A 160 -1.81 10.17 0.99
C GLY A 160 -0.60 9.24 1.11
N PRO A 161 0.08 9.20 2.26
CA PRO A 161 1.31 8.42 2.43
C PRO A 161 1.13 6.93 2.14
N VAL A 162 0.05 6.30 2.61
CA VAL A 162 -0.15 4.85 2.40
C VAL A 162 -0.45 4.54 0.94
N GLY A 163 -1.33 5.30 0.31
CA GLY A 163 -1.59 5.18 -1.12
C GLY A 163 -0.36 5.46 -1.98
N GLY A 164 0.29 6.60 -1.75
CA GLY A 164 1.47 7.06 -2.48
C GLY A 164 2.70 6.17 -2.30
N ALA A 165 2.82 5.47 -1.17
CA ALA A 165 3.88 4.49 -0.95
C ALA A 165 3.88 3.39 -2.02
N SER A 166 2.74 3.08 -2.66
CA SER A 166 2.67 2.14 -3.79
C SER A 166 3.65 2.50 -4.92
N PHE A 167 3.93 3.80 -5.13
CA PHE A 167 4.94 4.26 -6.09
C PHE A 167 6.35 3.96 -5.61
N MET A 168 6.71 4.39 -4.39
CA MET A 168 8.07 4.21 -3.85
C MET A 168 8.42 2.73 -3.66
N LEU A 169 7.46 1.93 -3.21
CA LEU A 169 7.59 0.49 -3.01
C LEU A 169 7.59 -0.29 -4.34
N GLN A 170 7.18 0.34 -5.45
CA GLN A 170 6.95 -0.32 -6.74
C GLN A 170 6.11 -1.60 -6.56
N GLN A 171 4.97 -1.43 -5.89
CA GLN A 171 4.18 -2.54 -5.37
C GLN A 171 3.38 -3.24 -6.48
N PRO A 172 3.60 -4.54 -6.74
CA PRO A 172 2.87 -5.23 -7.80
C PRO A 172 1.52 -5.75 -7.31
N LEU A 173 0.51 -5.72 -8.19
CA LEU A 173 -0.76 -6.42 -8.01
C LEU A 173 -0.62 -7.88 -8.52
N LEU A 174 -0.37 -8.82 -7.61
CA LEU A 174 -0.20 -10.24 -7.93
C LEU A 174 -1.25 -11.10 -7.20
N ILE A 175 -2.40 -11.35 -7.84
CA ILE A 175 -3.53 -12.06 -7.22
C ILE A 175 -3.16 -13.50 -6.82
N HIS A 176 -2.25 -14.13 -7.56
CA HIS A 176 -1.77 -15.50 -7.28
C HIS A 176 -0.71 -15.55 -6.17
N HIS A 177 -0.19 -14.40 -5.71
CA HIS A 177 0.88 -14.33 -4.73
C HIS A 177 0.38 -13.64 -3.46
N PRO A 178 0.04 -14.39 -2.39
CA PRO A 178 -0.71 -13.85 -1.25
C PRO A 178 0.00 -12.69 -0.57
N GLU A 179 1.32 -12.77 -0.37
CA GLU A 179 2.08 -11.70 0.28
C GLU A 179 2.07 -10.38 -0.51
N ALA A 180 2.10 -10.47 -1.84
CA ALA A 180 2.14 -9.30 -2.73
C ALA A 180 0.73 -8.73 -2.92
N PHE A 181 -0.28 -9.60 -3.05
CA PHE A 181 -1.67 -9.19 -3.03
C PHE A 181 -2.04 -8.48 -1.72
N GLU A 182 -1.59 -9.00 -0.59
CA GLU A 182 -1.86 -8.38 0.69
C GLU A 182 -1.14 -7.04 0.84
N SER A 183 0.09 -6.92 0.32
CA SER A 183 0.75 -5.62 0.22
C SER A 183 -0.09 -4.63 -0.60
N PHE A 184 -0.59 -5.06 -1.77
CA PHE A 184 -1.56 -4.30 -2.57
C PHE A 184 -2.79 -3.90 -1.75
N PHE A 185 -3.40 -4.85 -1.03
CA PHE A 185 -4.53 -4.59 -0.17
C PHE A 185 -4.20 -3.53 0.89
N LEU A 186 -3.05 -3.66 1.56
CA LEU A 186 -2.65 -2.76 2.63
C LEU A 186 -2.48 -1.31 2.18
N HIS A 187 -2.03 -1.08 0.96
CA HIS A 187 -1.73 0.27 0.48
C HIS A 187 -2.83 0.88 -0.39
N VAL A 188 -3.48 0.06 -1.22
CA VAL A 188 -4.42 0.55 -2.22
C VAL A 188 -5.85 0.54 -1.68
N VAL A 189 -6.30 -0.54 -1.05
CA VAL A 189 -7.71 -0.69 -0.63
C VAL A 189 -8.18 0.37 0.37
N PRO A 190 -7.37 0.80 1.38
CA PRO A 190 -7.76 1.92 2.25
C PRO A 190 -8.08 3.20 1.49
N MET A 191 -7.40 3.48 0.38
CA MET A 191 -7.70 4.64 -0.44
C MET A 191 -9.10 4.54 -1.05
N TRP A 192 -9.47 3.36 -1.55
CA TRP A 192 -10.79 3.10 -2.13
C TRP A 192 -11.89 3.18 -1.08
N VAL A 193 -11.64 2.68 0.13
CA VAL A 193 -12.58 2.78 1.26
C VAL A 193 -12.74 4.25 1.68
N ALA A 194 -11.64 4.99 1.83
CA ALA A 194 -11.66 6.41 2.14
C ALA A 194 -12.39 7.22 1.05
N TYR A 195 -12.21 6.86 -0.22
CA TYR A 195 -12.96 7.42 -1.35
C TYR A 195 -14.47 7.13 -1.23
N ALA A 196 -14.86 5.87 -0.98
CA ALA A 196 -16.26 5.49 -0.83
C ALA A 196 -16.95 6.26 0.30
N ILE A 197 -16.30 6.34 1.47
CA ILE A 197 -16.82 7.09 2.62
C ILE A 197 -17.04 8.56 2.26
N ARG A 198 -16.06 9.22 1.63
CA ARG A 198 -16.11 10.65 1.32
C ARG A 198 -17.09 11.00 0.19
N TRP A 199 -17.11 10.21 -0.88
CA TRP A 199 -17.72 10.60 -2.15
C TRP A 199 -18.94 9.76 -2.55
N ARG A 200 -19.19 8.62 -1.90
CA ARG A 200 -20.33 7.73 -2.20
C ARG A 200 -21.34 7.67 -1.07
N ILE A 201 -20.86 7.36 0.13
CA ILE A 201 -21.71 7.02 1.27
C ILE A 201 -22.05 8.27 2.09
N GLY A 202 -21.13 9.24 2.20
CA GLY A 202 -21.19 10.21 3.28
C GLY A 202 -20.82 11.66 2.93
N VAL A 203 -21.61 12.32 2.08
CA VAL A 203 -21.63 13.81 2.03
C VAL A 203 -21.92 14.41 3.43
N HIS A 204 -22.43 13.61 4.38
CA HIS A 204 -22.75 14.01 5.75
C HIS A 204 -21.72 13.61 6.82
N HIS A 205 -20.76 12.72 6.55
CA HIS A 205 -19.83 12.20 7.59
C HIS A 205 -18.47 12.89 7.62
N LEU A 206 -18.08 13.53 6.51
CA LEU A 206 -16.89 14.37 6.42
C LEU A 206 -17.31 15.81 6.11
N PRO A 207 -16.67 16.82 6.72
CA PRO A 207 -16.96 18.21 6.39
C PRO A 207 -16.76 18.47 4.89
N PRO A 208 -17.68 19.23 4.25
CA PRO A 208 -17.73 19.32 2.79
C PRO A 208 -16.48 19.95 2.19
N GLU A 209 -15.92 20.97 2.85
CA GLU A 209 -14.69 21.62 2.43
C GLU A 209 -13.87 21.97 3.67
N LEU A 210 -12.60 21.60 3.64
CA LEU A 210 -11.61 21.98 4.64
C LEU A 210 -10.43 22.65 3.94
N PRO A 211 -9.80 23.65 4.58
CA PRO A 211 -8.56 24.20 4.07
C PRO A 211 -7.50 23.10 3.86
N ILE A 212 -6.73 23.20 2.78
CA ILE A 212 -5.65 22.26 2.45
C ILE A 212 -4.71 22.05 3.65
N TYR A 213 -4.34 23.12 4.34
CA TYR A 213 -3.44 23.04 5.49
C TYR A 213 -4.01 22.20 6.64
N THR A 214 -5.34 22.23 6.86
CA THR A 214 -6.00 21.48 7.93
C THR A 214 -5.90 19.99 7.65
N ILE A 215 -6.13 19.56 6.41
CA ILE A 215 -6.07 18.14 6.03
C ILE A 215 -4.63 17.61 6.16
N ILE A 216 -3.65 18.40 5.73
CA ILE A 216 -2.22 18.06 5.87
C ILE A 216 -1.84 17.99 7.36
N HIS A 217 -2.20 19.02 8.12
CA HIS A 217 -1.90 19.11 9.54
C HIS A 217 -2.49 17.92 10.29
N ASP A 218 -3.80 17.69 10.19
CA ASP A 218 -4.49 16.64 10.94
C ASP A 218 -3.95 15.25 10.57
N GLY A 219 -3.75 14.97 9.29
CA GLY A 219 -3.13 13.71 8.84
C GLY A 219 -1.73 13.52 9.43
N PHE A 220 -0.90 14.56 9.36
CA PHE A 220 0.48 14.48 9.81
C PHE A 220 0.61 14.45 11.34
N SER A 221 -0.14 15.28 12.07
CA SER A 221 -0.05 15.41 13.54
C SER A 221 -0.74 14.28 14.27
N GLU A 222 -1.91 13.83 13.80
CA GLU A 222 -2.74 12.88 14.54
C GLU A 222 -2.41 11.42 14.22
N VAL A 223 -1.90 11.13 13.02
CA VAL A 223 -1.64 9.73 12.58
C VAL A 223 -0.17 9.49 12.32
N TYR A 224 0.49 10.31 11.49
CA TYR A 224 1.89 10.08 11.12
C TYR A 224 2.85 10.29 12.28
N LEU A 225 2.80 11.45 12.93
CA LEU A 225 3.78 11.86 13.94
C LEU A 225 3.80 10.92 15.15
N PRO A 226 2.66 10.44 15.71
CA PRO A 226 2.67 9.47 16.79
C PRO A 226 3.36 8.16 16.38
N TRP A 227 3.06 7.65 15.19
CA TRP A 227 3.73 6.47 14.65
C TRP A 227 5.23 6.72 14.44
N ALA A 228 5.61 7.85 13.84
CA ALA A 228 6.99 8.18 13.53
C ALA A 228 7.84 8.31 14.80
N VAL A 229 7.32 8.95 15.85
CA VAL A 229 7.99 9.05 17.17
C VAL A 229 8.16 7.66 17.77
N PHE A 230 7.08 6.88 17.85
CA PHE A 230 7.12 5.52 18.38
C PHE A 230 8.12 4.63 17.62
N TYR A 231 8.04 4.61 16.29
CA TYR A 231 8.88 3.78 15.45
C TYR A 231 10.35 4.22 15.47
N CYS A 232 10.62 5.54 15.51
CA CYS A 232 11.98 6.07 15.67
C CYS A 232 12.62 5.60 16.98
N LEU A 233 11.90 5.75 18.10
CA LEU A 233 12.38 5.31 19.42
C LEU A 233 12.59 3.80 19.44
N PHE A 234 11.65 3.04 18.88
CA PHE A 234 11.75 1.60 18.73
C PHE A 234 13.02 1.19 17.97
N LEU A 235 13.29 1.80 16.81
CA LEU A 235 14.48 1.52 16.00
C LEU A 235 15.77 1.88 16.72
N ILE A 236 15.82 3.00 17.45
CA ILE A 236 17.00 3.41 18.24
C ILE A 236 17.30 2.40 19.35
N VAL A 237 16.27 1.90 20.03
CA VAL A 237 16.41 0.96 21.16
C VAL A 237 16.67 -0.47 20.70
N LYS A 238 16.13 -0.87 19.54
CA LYS A 238 16.15 -2.25 19.02
C LYS A 238 17.50 -2.97 19.14
N PRO A 239 18.65 -2.42 18.71
CA PRO A 239 19.94 -3.12 18.80
C PRO A 239 20.41 -3.43 20.22
N TYR A 240 19.87 -2.73 21.22
CA TYR A 240 20.26 -2.86 22.62
C TYR A 240 19.40 -3.87 23.39
N VAL A 241 18.29 -4.34 22.80
CA VAL A 241 17.40 -5.34 23.38
C VAL A 241 17.69 -6.71 22.75
N PRO A 242 18.30 -7.68 23.48
CA PRO A 242 18.76 -8.95 22.91
C PRO A 242 17.67 -9.81 22.24
N ILE A 243 16.42 -9.67 22.68
CA ILE A 243 15.30 -10.41 22.12
C ILE A 243 14.88 -9.80 20.77
N ILE A 244 14.71 -8.48 20.73
CA ILE A 244 14.16 -7.76 19.56
C ILE A 244 15.22 -7.55 18.47
N SER A 245 16.49 -7.36 18.85
CA SER A 245 17.61 -7.17 17.91
C SER A 245 17.78 -8.31 16.90
N LYS A 246 17.30 -9.52 17.22
CA LYS A 246 17.36 -10.72 16.36
C LYS A 246 16.34 -10.70 15.22
N HIS A 247 15.36 -9.82 15.28
CA HIS A 247 14.29 -9.73 14.29
C HIS A 247 14.57 -8.58 13.32
N GLU A 248 14.31 -8.80 12.04
CA GLU A 248 14.45 -7.75 11.03
C GLU A 248 13.22 -6.84 11.01
N THR A 249 13.44 -5.56 10.79
CA THR A 249 12.43 -4.55 10.49
C THR A 249 12.50 -4.15 9.02
N LEU A 250 11.47 -3.46 8.54
CA LEU A 250 11.50 -2.85 7.21
C LEU A 250 12.67 -1.84 7.05
N PHE A 251 13.02 -1.11 8.12
CA PHE A 251 14.21 -0.25 8.16
C PHE A 251 15.51 -1.05 7.93
N ASP A 252 15.67 -2.20 8.58
CA ASP A 252 16.84 -3.05 8.39
C ASP A 252 16.93 -3.55 6.94
N TRP A 253 15.78 -3.90 6.36
CA TRP A 253 15.70 -4.32 4.95
C TRP A 253 16.11 -3.21 3.98
N TYR A 254 15.60 -1.99 4.17
CA TYR A 254 15.97 -0.85 3.32
C TYR A 254 17.44 -0.48 3.45
N THR A 255 17.93 -0.36 4.68
CA THR A 255 19.31 0.03 4.91
C THR A 255 20.31 -1.06 4.50
N GLY A 256 19.93 -2.34 4.63
CA GLY A 256 20.69 -3.48 4.15
C GLY A 256 20.71 -3.59 2.62
N SER A 257 19.55 -3.63 1.98
CA SER A 257 19.42 -3.78 0.51
C SER A 257 20.05 -2.64 -0.26
N VAL A 258 19.93 -1.39 0.21
CA VAL A 258 20.55 -0.21 -0.42
C VAL A 258 22.07 -0.24 -0.26
N SER A 259 22.60 -0.82 0.81
CA SER A 259 24.05 -0.92 1.02
C SER A 259 24.73 -2.00 0.18
N GLY A 260 23.97 -2.91 -0.43
CA GLY A 260 24.50 -4.08 -1.15
C GLY A 260 25.23 -5.09 -0.24
N VAL A 261 25.30 -4.82 1.06
CA VAL A 261 25.87 -5.72 2.06
C VAL A 261 24.77 -6.66 2.52
N ALA A 262 24.95 -7.96 2.32
CA ALA A 262 24.05 -8.96 2.86
C ALA A 262 23.78 -8.65 4.35
N THR A 263 22.51 -8.63 4.76
CA THR A 263 22.13 -8.49 6.16
C THR A 263 22.51 -9.77 6.89
N GLU A 264 23.81 -9.94 7.19
CA GLU A 264 24.19 -10.88 8.23
C GLU A 264 23.38 -10.55 9.49
N PRO A 265 22.83 -11.58 10.17
CA PRO A 265 22.01 -11.38 11.35
C PRO A 265 22.72 -10.47 12.35
N ALA A 266 22.00 -9.49 12.88
CA ALA A 266 22.55 -8.49 13.83
C ALA A 266 23.22 -9.12 15.07
N VAL A 267 22.98 -10.41 15.33
CA VAL A 267 23.52 -11.18 16.44
C VAL A 267 25.06 -11.21 16.43
N ASP A 268 25.69 -11.22 15.27
CA ASP A 268 27.15 -11.42 15.16
C ASP A 268 27.96 -10.12 15.06
N ARG A 269 27.29 -8.96 14.88
CA ARG A 269 27.97 -7.68 14.60
C ARG A 269 28.39 -6.90 15.85
N GLY A 270 28.11 -7.41 17.05
CA GLY A 270 28.28 -6.68 18.30
C GLY A 270 27.36 -5.45 18.39
N ARG A 271 27.29 -4.83 19.57
CA ARG A 271 26.46 -3.64 19.77
C ARG A 271 27.16 -2.42 19.14
N PRO A 272 26.53 -1.71 18.18
CA PRO A 272 27.15 -0.51 17.63
C PRO A 272 27.20 0.60 18.69
N PRO A 273 28.20 1.50 18.64
CA PRO A 273 28.21 2.70 19.47
C PRO A 273 26.92 3.52 19.26
N PHE A 274 26.27 3.92 20.36
CA PHE A 274 24.94 4.52 20.35
C PHE A 274 24.79 5.69 19.38
N LEU A 275 25.61 6.73 19.52
CA LEU A 275 25.51 7.93 18.68
C LEU A 275 25.76 7.61 17.20
N ARG A 276 26.63 6.65 16.89
CA ARG A 276 26.92 6.23 15.50
C ARG A 276 25.77 5.46 14.87
N TYR A 277 24.93 4.80 15.66
CA TYR A 277 23.75 4.08 15.18
C TYR A 277 22.51 4.98 15.14
N ALA A 278 22.24 5.73 16.21
CA ALA A 278 20.98 6.45 16.44
C ALA A 278 20.63 7.47 15.35
N TRP A 279 21.62 8.07 14.68
CA TRP A 279 21.35 9.01 13.59
C TRP A 279 20.70 8.34 12.36
N LYS A 280 20.91 7.03 12.14
CA LYS A 280 20.37 6.33 10.96
C LYS A 280 18.84 6.18 11.02
N PRO A 281 18.22 5.68 12.11
CA PRO A 281 16.77 5.73 12.27
C PRO A 281 16.20 7.15 12.15
N VAL A 282 16.85 8.15 12.74
CA VAL A 282 16.41 9.55 12.66
C VAL A 282 16.39 10.03 11.22
N ALA A 283 17.47 9.82 10.46
CA ALA A 283 17.54 10.17 9.05
C ALA A 283 16.50 9.44 8.20
N TYR A 284 16.27 8.15 8.48
CA TYR A 284 15.22 7.37 7.83
C TYR A 284 13.83 7.96 8.08
N ILE A 285 13.49 8.28 9.33
CA ILE A 285 12.18 8.85 9.70
C ILE A 285 11.98 10.25 9.11
N ILE A 286 13.04 11.07 9.02
CA ILE A 286 13.00 12.37 8.35
C ILE A 286 12.68 12.19 6.86
N LEU A 287 13.42 11.31 6.17
CA LEU A 287 13.20 11.06 4.74
C LEU A 287 11.81 10.47 4.48
N HIS A 288 11.39 9.52 5.32
CA HIS A 288 10.05 8.95 5.27
C HIS A 288 8.98 10.04 5.51
N GLY A 289 9.24 11.00 6.40
CA GLY A 289 8.36 12.14 6.67
C GLY A 289 8.21 13.07 5.47
N LEU A 290 9.27 13.29 4.70
CA LEU A 290 9.21 14.08 3.47
C LEU A 290 8.32 13.41 2.41
N PHE A 291 8.47 12.09 2.21
CA PHE A 291 7.57 11.34 1.31
C PHE A 291 6.13 11.29 1.85
N ALA A 292 5.96 11.21 3.17
CA ALA A 292 4.63 11.25 3.76
C ALA A 292 3.95 12.61 3.55
N LEU A 293 4.68 13.73 3.69
CA LEU A 293 4.18 15.07 3.41
C LEU A 293 3.77 15.25 1.94
N GLU A 294 4.53 14.71 1.00
CA GLU A 294 4.12 14.65 -0.42
C GLU A 294 2.76 13.92 -0.55
N GLY A 295 2.62 12.75 0.07
CA GLY A 295 1.36 12.02 0.11
C GLY A 295 0.23 12.83 0.73
N TYR A 296 0.46 13.53 1.84
CA TYR A 296 -0.55 14.38 2.49
C TYR A 296 -0.99 15.55 1.60
N CYS A 297 -0.08 16.16 0.84
CA CYS A 297 -0.43 17.15 -0.17
C CYS A 297 -1.36 16.56 -1.24
N ALA A 298 -1.07 15.36 -1.75
CA ALA A 298 -1.93 14.69 -2.72
C ALA A 298 -3.32 14.41 -2.14
N ALA A 299 -3.38 13.88 -0.91
CA ALA A 299 -4.64 13.62 -0.21
C ALA A 299 -5.46 14.90 0.01
N ALA A 300 -4.82 16.01 0.37
CA ALA A 300 -5.49 17.29 0.56
C ALA A 300 -6.14 17.80 -0.74
N LEU A 301 -5.49 17.64 -1.90
CA LEU A 301 -6.09 17.95 -3.20
C LEU A 301 -7.24 16.99 -3.56
N CYS A 302 -7.06 15.69 -3.29
CA CYS A 302 -8.09 14.67 -3.48
C CYS A 302 -9.34 14.92 -2.63
N TYR A 303 -9.17 15.51 -1.45
CA TYR A 303 -10.28 15.85 -0.56
C TYR A 303 -11.17 16.96 -1.13
N GLN A 304 -10.60 17.90 -1.90
CA GLN A 304 -11.33 19.04 -2.45
C GLN A 304 -12.28 18.60 -3.57
N TYR A 305 -11.84 17.67 -4.43
CA TYR A 305 -12.56 17.33 -5.65
C TYR A 305 -12.52 15.83 -5.94
N GLU A 306 -13.69 15.24 -6.18
CA GLU A 306 -13.83 13.83 -6.50
C GLU A 306 -13.00 13.40 -7.72
N ALA A 307 -13.00 14.22 -8.76
CA ALA A 307 -12.24 13.95 -9.99
C ALA A 307 -10.73 13.85 -9.73
N VAL A 308 -10.21 14.65 -8.79
CA VAL A 308 -8.81 14.62 -8.37
C VAL A 308 -8.52 13.32 -7.61
N ASN A 309 -9.42 12.92 -6.70
CA ASN A 309 -9.29 11.65 -5.97
C ASN A 309 -9.32 10.44 -6.92
N LEU A 310 -10.22 10.42 -7.90
CA LEU A 310 -10.28 9.38 -8.93
C LEU A 310 -9.01 9.31 -9.77
N ALA A 311 -8.44 10.45 -10.16
CA ALA A 311 -7.18 10.49 -10.89
C ALA A 311 -6.02 9.92 -10.08
N TRP A 312 -5.96 10.24 -8.78
CA TRP A 312 -4.96 9.68 -7.87
C TRP A 312 -5.11 8.16 -7.70
N LEU A 313 -6.35 7.68 -7.45
CA LEU A 313 -6.64 6.24 -7.39
C LEU A 313 -6.24 5.50 -8.67
N ALA A 314 -6.56 6.07 -9.83
CA ALA A 314 -6.20 5.50 -11.13
C ALA A 314 -4.69 5.47 -11.34
N ALA A 315 -3.97 6.54 -11.01
CA ALA A 315 -2.52 6.61 -11.12
C ALA A 315 -1.85 5.55 -10.21
N THR A 316 -2.29 5.43 -8.97
CA THR A 316 -1.79 4.42 -8.03
C THR A 316 -2.07 3.01 -8.56
N PHE A 317 -3.29 2.73 -9.00
CA PHE A 317 -3.65 1.42 -9.54
C PHE A 317 -2.82 1.06 -10.79
N LEU A 318 -2.70 1.97 -11.75
CA LEU A 318 -1.88 1.78 -12.96
C LEU A 318 -0.40 1.55 -12.61
N GLY A 319 0.11 2.24 -11.58
CA GLY A 319 1.44 1.99 -11.02
C GLY A 319 1.59 0.54 -10.55
N THR A 320 0.60 0.00 -9.84
CA THR A 320 0.64 -1.40 -9.40
C THR A 320 0.56 -2.41 -10.54
N VAL A 321 -0.22 -2.12 -11.59
CA VAL A 321 -0.30 -2.95 -12.80
C VAL A 321 1.03 -2.95 -13.56
N LYS A 322 1.67 -1.78 -13.71
CA LYS A 322 3.02 -1.66 -14.29
C LYS A 322 4.03 -2.49 -13.50
N CYS A 323 3.97 -2.45 -12.17
CA CYS A 323 4.85 -3.25 -11.32
C CYS A 323 4.61 -4.76 -11.49
N SER A 324 3.35 -5.20 -11.65
CA SER A 324 3.02 -6.59 -11.99
C SER A 324 3.62 -7.01 -13.33
N TYR A 325 3.55 -6.16 -14.35
CA TYR A 325 4.19 -6.42 -15.64
C TYR A 325 5.70 -6.65 -15.48
N HIS A 326 6.39 -5.78 -14.73
CA HIS A 326 7.81 -5.94 -14.46
C HIS A 326 8.15 -7.23 -13.73
N PHE A 327 7.31 -7.62 -12.76
CA PHE A 327 7.45 -8.89 -12.06
C PHE A 327 7.35 -10.10 -12.99
N TYR A 328 6.29 -10.18 -13.80
CA TYR A 328 6.10 -11.30 -14.73
C TYR A 328 7.17 -11.31 -15.82
N ARG A 329 7.59 -10.15 -16.32
CA ARG A 329 8.67 -10.06 -17.31
C ARG A 329 10.00 -10.57 -16.76
N ALA A 330 10.36 -10.18 -15.53
CA ALA A 330 11.56 -10.69 -14.85
C ALA A 330 11.50 -12.19 -14.59
N SER A 331 10.29 -12.74 -14.43
CA SER A 331 10.07 -14.17 -14.23
C SER A 331 10.16 -14.97 -15.53
N ALA A 332 9.71 -14.39 -16.65
CA ALA A 332 9.71 -15.01 -17.96
C ALA A 332 11.06 -14.90 -18.68
N ASP A 333 11.80 -13.82 -18.46
CA ASP A 333 13.05 -13.50 -19.13
C ASP A 333 14.16 -13.23 -18.10
N SER A 334 15.08 -14.19 -17.95
CA SER A 334 16.21 -14.07 -17.02
C SER A 334 17.23 -13.00 -17.41
N SER A 335 17.19 -12.50 -18.66
CA SER A 335 18.02 -11.38 -19.10
C SER A 335 17.41 -10.03 -18.72
N TYR A 336 16.12 -10.00 -18.40
CA TYR A 336 15.42 -8.79 -18.00
C TYR A 336 15.84 -8.35 -16.59
N LYS A 337 16.53 -7.20 -16.52
CA LYS A 337 16.90 -6.57 -15.26
C LYS A 337 16.00 -5.37 -15.01
N PRO A 338 15.10 -5.41 -14.01
CA PRO A 338 14.33 -4.22 -13.65
C PRO A 338 15.30 -3.10 -13.26
N GLY A 339 14.95 -1.86 -13.63
CA GLY A 339 15.74 -0.69 -13.26
C GLY A 339 15.77 -0.43 -11.75
N ASN A 340 16.42 0.66 -11.34
CA ASN A 340 16.41 1.09 -9.94
C ASN A 340 14.96 1.39 -9.48
N LYS A 341 14.48 0.62 -8.50
CA LYS A 341 13.09 0.72 -8.01
C LYS A 341 12.76 2.10 -7.45
N LEU A 342 13.65 2.68 -6.65
CA LEU A 342 13.44 4.02 -6.07
C LEU A 342 13.35 5.09 -7.16
N ALA A 343 14.25 5.05 -8.14
CA ALA A 343 14.21 5.99 -9.27
C ALA A 343 12.94 5.80 -10.13
N SER A 344 12.48 4.56 -10.33
CA SER A 344 11.21 4.27 -11.01
C SER A 344 10.02 4.80 -10.20
N GLY A 345 10.01 4.59 -8.89
CA GLY A 345 8.98 5.09 -7.98
C GLY A 345 8.88 6.61 -7.96
N LEU A 346 10.01 7.31 -7.90
CA LEU A 346 10.07 8.77 -8.00
C LEU A 346 9.51 9.28 -9.34
N LYS A 347 9.82 8.59 -10.44
CA LYS A 347 9.25 8.93 -11.76
C LYS A 347 7.74 8.70 -11.81
N ASP A 348 7.27 7.61 -11.22
CA ASP A 348 5.84 7.29 -11.19
C ASP A 348 5.05 8.28 -10.32
N SER A 349 5.56 8.65 -9.14
CA SER A 349 4.99 9.73 -8.31
C SER A 349 4.98 11.07 -9.07
N ALA A 350 6.08 11.46 -9.70
CA ALA A 350 6.12 12.69 -10.50
C ALA A 350 5.10 12.67 -11.66
N GLY A 351 4.95 11.52 -12.33
CA GLY A 351 3.93 11.32 -13.35
C GLY A 351 2.50 11.46 -12.81
N ALA A 352 2.24 10.93 -11.61
CA ALA A 352 0.96 11.10 -10.93
C ALA A 352 0.67 12.57 -10.62
N TRP A 353 1.66 13.35 -10.18
CA TRP A 353 1.52 14.79 -9.95
C TRP A 353 1.26 15.59 -11.23
N ILE A 354 1.93 15.24 -12.33
CA ILE A 354 1.69 15.85 -13.66
C ILE A 354 0.24 15.63 -14.11
N LEU A 355 -0.37 14.50 -13.77
CA LEU A 355 -1.79 14.23 -14.02
C LEU A 355 -2.71 14.99 -13.04
N LEU A 356 -2.35 15.01 -11.75
CA LEU A 356 -3.19 15.49 -10.67
C LEU A 356 -3.38 17.02 -10.70
N LEU A 357 -2.31 17.78 -10.90
CA LEU A 357 -2.33 19.25 -10.81
C LEU A 357 -3.22 19.92 -11.87
N PRO A 358 -3.18 19.54 -13.17
CA PRO A 358 -4.08 20.10 -14.18
C PRO A 358 -5.55 19.82 -13.88
N ILE A 359 -5.88 18.62 -13.37
CA ILE A 359 -7.25 18.25 -13.01
C ILE A 359 -7.73 19.10 -11.84
N TYR A 360 -6.90 19.24 -10.80
CA TYR A 360 -7.19 20.11 -9.65
C TYR A 360 -7.43 21.56 -10.11
N TYR A 361 -6.56 22.10 -10.97
CA TYR A 361 -6.68 23.45 -11.49
C TYR A 361 -7.95 23.66 -12.34
N ALA A 362 -8.31 22.68 -13.16
CA ALA A 362 -9.52 22.72 -13.96
C ALA A 362 -10.79 22.65 -13.09
N CYS A 363 -10.75 21.88 -12.00
CA CYS A 363 -11.82 21.82 -11.01
C CYS A 363 -11.97 23.15 -10.26
N SER A 364 -10.89 23.73 -9.75
CA SER A 364 -10.95 24.96 -8.93
C SER A 364 -11.46 26.18 -9.69
N ARG A 365 -11.20 26.27 -11.00
CA ARG A 365 -11.72 27.36 -11.85
C ARG A 365 -13.20 27.27 -12.20
N LYS A 366 -13.84 26.10 -12.08
CA LYS A 366 -15.28 25.93 -12.41
C LYS A 366 -16.21 26.42 -11.31
N TYR A 367 -15.66 26.73 -10.13
CA TYR A 367 -16.39 27.20 -8.96
C TYR A 367 -16.17 28.70 -8.67
N ILE A 368 -15.54 29.42 -9.60
CA ILE A 368 -15.47 30.89 -9.67
C ILE A 368 -16.44 31.32 -10.78
#